data_AF-A0A4S0JHI3-F1
#
_entry.id   AF-A0A4S0JHI3-F1
#
_cell.length_a   1.000
_cell.length_b   1.000
_cell.length_c   1.000
_cell.angle_alpha   90.00
_cell.angle_beta   90.00
_cell.angle_gamma   90.00
#
_symmetry.space_group_name_H-M   'P 1'
#
loop_
_entity.id
_entity.type
_entity.pdbx_description
1 polymer ?
#
loop_
_entity_poly.entity_id
_entity_poly.type
_entity_poly.pdbx_seq_one_letter_code
_entity_poly.pdbx_strand_id
1 'polypeptide(L)'
;LRWSRETGAQRWQVMGYAGQRAVTQYLPIPPTAQANPLHAGGVIDLEGGYGGLDARWGWHGDLAGRPLDLVAGLSADRQRQHRTGYENFVGSALGVRGRLRR
;
A
#
# COMPACT_ATOMS: atom_id res chain seq x y z
N LEU A 1 14.07 -3.91 6.36
CA LEU A 1 15.21 -4.79 6.68
C LEU A 1 15.48 -5.71 5.51
N ARG A 2 16.76 -5.92 5.17
CA ARG A 2 17.15 -6.88 4.14
C ARG A 2 18.31 -7.70 4.64
N TRP A 3 18.27 -8.99 4.35
CA TRP A 3 19.34 -9.95 4.60
C TRP A 3 19.62 -10.73 3.32
N SER A 4 20.88 -11.06 3.10
CA SER A 4 21.28 -11.92 1.99
C SER A 4 22.46 -12.79 2.40
N ARG A 5 22.52 -13.99 1.83
CA ARG A 5 23.64 -14.90 2.00
C ARG A 5 23.88 -15.70 0.74
N GLU A 6 25.15 -15.93 0.44
CA GLU A 6 25.59 -16.85 -0.62
C GLU A 6 26.36 -18.01 0.00
N THR A 7 26.08 -19.21 -0.48
CA THR A 7 26.77 -20.44 -0.08
C THR A 7 26.87 -21.38 -1.27
N GLY A 8 28.05 -21.48 -1.87
CA GLY A 8 28.29 -22.28 -3.07
C GLY A 8 27.41 -21.82 -4.23
N ALA A 9 26.68 -22.77 -4.83
CA ALA A 9 25.73 -22.53 -5.91
C ALA A 9 24.46 -21.76 -5.48
N GLN A 10 24.24 -21.52 -4.19
CA GLN A 10 22.98 -21.00 -3.68
C GLN A 10 23.08 -19.55 -3.20
N ARG A 11 22.01 -18.79 -3.46
CA ARG A 11 21.82 -17.42 -2.97
C ARG A 11 20.47 -17.30 -2.27
N TRP A 12 20.48 -16.79 -1.05
CA TRP A 12 19.29 -16.53 -0.27
C TRP A 12 19.13 -15.03 -0.06
N GLN A 13 17.91 -14.53 -0.21
CA GLN A 13 17.56 -13.15 0.06
C GLN A 13 16.26 -13.10 0.84
N VAL A 14 16.24 -12.35 1.94
CA VAL A 14 15.05 -12.13 2.75
C VAL A 14 14.89 -10.64 2.97
N MET A 15 13.69 -10.13 2.75
CA MET A 15 13.34 -8.75 2.99
C MET A 15 12.09 -8.67 3.85
N GLY A 16 12.12 -7.82 4.86
CA GLY A 16 10.94 -7.41 5.60
C GLY A 16 10.77 -5.91 5.50
N TYR A 17 9.54 -5.46 5.30
CA TYR A 17 9.24 -4.04 5.20
C TYR A 17 7.92 -3.72 5.90
N ALA A 18 7.82 -2.51 6.41
CA ALA A 18 6.60 -1.97 6.98
C ALA A 18 6.62 -0.45 6.82
N GLY A 19 5.44 0.15 6.79
CA GLY A 19 5.29 1.59 6.67
C GLY A 19 3.89 2.06 7.01
N GLN A 20 3.75 3.37 7.09
CA GLN A 20 2.48 4.05 7.20
C GLN A 20 2.31 4.98 6.01
N ARG A 21 1.08 5.17 5.58
CA ARG A 21 0.72 6.11 4.53
C ARG A 21 -0.53 6.86 4.95
N ALA A 22 -0.47 8.18 4.83
CA ALA A 22 -1.61 9.07 4.93
C ALA A 22 -1.82 9.76 3.57
N VAL A 23 -3.07 9.88 3.13
CA VAL A 23 -3.45 10.62 1.92
C VAL A 23 -4.72 11.39 2.22
N THR A 24 -4.65 12.70 2.06
CA THR A 24 -5.82 13.57 2.00
C THR A 24 -6.03 14.06 0.57
N GLN A 25 -7.25 13.90 0.07
CA GLN A 25 -7.63 14.36 -1.26
C GLN A 25 -8.86 15.27 -1.18
N TYR A 26 -8.76 16.42 -1.82
CA TYR A 26 -9.86 17.37 -1.99
C TYR A 26 -10.43 17.19 -3.40
N LEU A 27 -11.70 16.79 -3.49
CA LEU A 27 -12.40 16.60 -4.76
C LEU A 27 -13.25 17.83 -5.08
N PRO A 28 -13.38 18.22 -6.36
CA PRO A 28 -14.23 19.33 -6.79
C PRO A 28 -15.73 18.93 -6.80
N ILE A 29 -16.21 18.33 -5.71
CA ILE A 29 -17.62 17.97 -5.55
C ILE A 29 -18.36 19.15 -4.92
N PRO A 30 -19.39 19.71 -5.57
CA PRO A 30 -20.12 20.86 -5.04
C PRO A 30 -20.92 20.50 -3.77
N PRO A 31 -21.17 21.46 -2.86
CA PRO A 31 -21.96 21.22 -1.64
C PRO A 31 -23.34 20.60 -1.89
N THR A 32 -23.99 20.96 -3.00
CA THR A 32 -25.31 20.43 -3.39
C THR A 32 -25.30 18.91 -3.57
N ALA A 33 -24.26 18.35 -4.19
CA ALA A 33 -24.10 16.91 -4.33
C ALA A 33 -23.80 16.23 -2.98
N GLN A 34 -23.11 16.92 -2.06
CA GLN A 34 -22.78 16.42 -0.72
C GLN A 34 -23.97 16.49 0.27
N ALA A 35 -25.06 17.17 -0.08
CA ALA A 35 -26.26 17.28 0.75
C ALA A 35 -27.00 15.95 0.93
N ASN A 36 -26.86 15.00 -0.01
CA ASN A 36 -27.42 13.66 0.14
C ASN A 36 -26.81 12.96 1.37
N PRO A 37 -27.61 12.45 2.33
CA PRO A 37 -27.10 11.78 3.54
C PRO A 37 -26.25 10.55 3.24
N LEU A 38 -26.43 9.91 2.08
CA LEU A 38 -25.64 8.76 1.64
C LEU A 38 -24.31 9.16 0.98
N HIS A 39 -24.07 10.45 0.75
CA HIS A 39 -22.82 10.95 0.19
C HIS A 39 -21.73 11.04 1.27
N ALA A 40 -20.55 10.52 0.94
CA ALA A 40 -19.39 10.45 1.85
C ALA A 40 -18.59 11.77 1.97
N GLY A 41 -19.07 12.85 1.35
CA GLY A 41 -18.39 14.15 1.30
C GLY A 41 -17.40 14.30 0.13
N GLY A 42 -16.77 15.48 0.06
CA GLY A 42 -15.83 15.86 -1.00
C GLY A 42 -14.36 15.82 -0.59
N VAL A 43 -14.04 15.50 0.66
CA VAL A 43 -12.67 15.28 1.13
C VAL A 43 -12.53 13.81 1.53
N ILE A 44 -11.56 13.14 0.94
CA ILE A 44 -11.21 11.75 1.28
C ILE A 44 -9.99 11.79 2.17
N ASP A 45 -10.04 11.07 3.28
CA ASP A 45 -8.88 10.84 4.13
C ASP A 45 -8.61 9.34 4.24
N LEU A 46 -7.36 8.96 4.00
CA LEU A 46 -6.91 7.58 4.00
C LEU A 46 -5.70 7.47 4.92
N GLU A 47 -5.86 6.73 6.00
CA GLU A 47 -4.77 6.42 6.91
C GLU A 47 -4.58 4.91 6.94
N GLY A 48 -3.37 4.43 6.71
CA GLY A 48 -3.14 2.99 6.64
C GLY A 48 -1.72 2.57 6.95
N GLY A 49 -1.63 1.42 7.61
CA GLY A 49 -0.38 0.69 7.78
C GLY A 49 -0.27 -0.39 6.70
N TYR A 50 0.96 -0.63 6.25
CA TYR A 50 1.28 -1.72 5.34
C TYR A 50 2.59 -2.38 5.74
N GLY A 51 2.79 -3.61 5.29
CA GLY A 51 4.04 -4.32 5.45
C GLY A 51 3.98 -5.71 4.85
N GLY A 52 5.14 -6.35 4.78
CA GLY A 52 5.26 -7.65 4.19
C GLY A 52 6.64 -8.26 4.36
N LEU A 53 6.72 -9.51 3.92
CA LEU A 53 7.93 -10.32 3.88
C LEU A 53 8.10 -10.89 2.46
N ASP A 54 9.32 -10.88 1.96
CA ASP A 54 9.72 -11.51 0.70
C ASP A 54 10.94 -12.40 0.99
N ALA A 55 10.88 -13.64 0.53
CA ALA A 55 11.98 -14.58 0.60
C ALA A 55 12.24 -15.18 -0.77
N ARG A 56 13.52 -15.17 -1.19
CA ARG A 56 13.96 -15.70 -2.47
C ARG A 56 15.15 -16.60 -2.29
N TRP A 57 15.12 -17.69 -3.04
CA TRP A 57 16.19 -18.65 -3.17
C TRP A 57 16.60 -18.74 -4.64
N GLY A 58 17.88 -18.59 -4.90
CA GLY A 58 18.51 -18.82 -6.19
C GLY A 58 19.47 -20.00 -6.11
N TRP A 59 19.56 -20.76 -7.20
CA TRP A 59 20.54 -21.81 -7.40
C TRP A 59 21.11 -21.70 -8.82
N HIS A 60 22.44 -21.76 -8.92
CA HIS A 60 23.18 -21.79 -10.19
C HIS A 60 24.01 -23.07 -10.27
N GLY A 61 23.79 -23.90 -11.30
CA GLY A 61 24.59 -25.11 -11.49
C GLY A 61 24.21 -25.89 -12.73
N ASP A 62 24.71 -27.11 -12.86
CA ASP A 62 24.40 -27.97 -14.01
C ASP A 62 23.23 -28.92 -13.71
N LEU A 63 22.28 -28.99 -14.64
CA LEU A 63 21.21 -29.98 -14.64
C LEU A 63 21.19 -30.69 -15.99
N ALA A 64 21.30 -32.02 -15.98
CA ALA A 64 21.38 -32.85 -17.19
C ALA A 64 22.50 -32.42 -18.16
N GLY A 65 23.66 -32.03 -17.63
CA GLY A 65 24.83 -31.63 -18.42
C GLY A 65 24.72 -30.26 -19.07
N ARG A 66 23.76 -29.42 -18.65
CA ARG A 66 23.58 -28.07 -19.15
C ARG A 66 23.49 -27.09 -17.96
N PRO A 67 24.04 -25.88 -18.09
CA PRO A 67 23.92 -24.88 -17.05
C PRO A 67 22.45 -24.45 -16.89
N LEU A 68 22.03 -24.29 -15.63
CA LEU A 68 20.70 -23.87 -15.23
C LEU A 68 20.79 -22.88 -14.07
N ASP A 69 20.06 -21.78 -14.23
CA ASP A 69 19.76 -20.82 -13.17
C ASP A 69 18.31 -21.00 -12.74
N LEU A 70 18.09 -21.35 -11.47
CA LEU A 70 16.78 -21.49 -10.87
C LEU A 70 16.58 -20.43 -9.79
N VAL A 71 15.43 -19.75 -9.82
CA VAL A 71 15.00 -18.86 -8.74
C VAL A 71 13.58 -19.23 -8.34
N ALA A 72 13.37 -19.40 -7.04
CA ALA A 72 12.07 -19.56 -6.42
C ALA A 72 11.88 -18.56 -5.28
N GLY A 73 10.65 -18.16 -5.01
CA GLY A 73 10.37 -17.20 -3.94
C GLY A 73 8.94 -17.25 -3.46
N LEU A 74 8.74 -16.67 -2.27
CA LEU A 74 7.45 -16.53 -1.62
C LEU A 74 7.35 -15.11 -1.05
N SER A 75 6.17 -14.51 -1.16
CA SER A 75 5.86 -13.21 -0.57
C SER A 75 4.56 -13.26 0.24
N ALA A 76 4.52 -12.47 1.30
CA ALA A 76 3.34 -12.29 2.13
C ALA A 76 3.21 -10.81 2.49
N ASP A 77 2.10 -10.20 2.07
CA ASP A 77 1.87 -8.77 2.20
C ASP A 77 0.53 -8.48 2.90
N ARG A 78 0.51 -7.41 3.70
CA ARG A 78 -0.69 -6.94 4.38
C ARG A 78 -0.78 -5.42 4.30
N GLN A 79 -1.96 -4.94 3.95
CA GLN A 79 -2.32 -3.53 4.06
C GLN A 79 -3.65 -3.40 4.80
N ARG A 80 -3.71 -2.51 5.79
CA ARG A 80 -4.96 -2.13 6.46
C ARG A 80 -5.13 -0.63 6.35
N GLN A 81 -6.24 -0.22 5.77
CA GLN A 81 -6.55 1.17 5.50
C GLN A 81 -7.87 1.54 6.16
N HIS A 82 -7.84 2.63 6.91
CA HIS A 82 -9.02 3.31 7.40
C HIS A 82 -9.34 4.46 6.45
N ARG A 83 -10.58 4.51 5.97
CA ARG A 83 -11.05 5.54 5.06
C ARG A 83 -12.18 6.30 5.73
N THR A 84 -12.00 7.60 5.86
CA THR A 84 -13.04 8.54 6.25
C THR A 84 -13.36 9.49 5.12
N GLY A 85 -14.52 10.12 5.22
CA GLY A 85 -14.99 11.12 4.28
C GLY A 85 -15.51 12.35 5.01
N TYR A 86 -15.19 13.54 4.48
CA TYR A 86 -15.61 14.82 5.07
C TYR A 86 -16.23 15.73 4.01
N GLU A 87 -17.03 16.68 4.46
CA GLU A 87 -17.47 17.79 3.61
C GLU A 87 -16.26 18.56 3.05
N ASN A 88 -16.36 19.06 1.82
CA ASN A 88 -15.36 19.96 1.22
C ASN A 88 -15.73 21.45 1.36
N PHE A 89 -16.36 21.80 2.47
CA PHE A 89 -16.74 23.17 2.78
C PHE A 89 -17.00 23.34 4.28
N VAL A 90 -16.92 24.59 4.74
CA VAL A 90 -17.45 25.04 6.04
C VAL A 90 -18.20 26.35 5.80
N GLY A 91 -19.53 26.34 5.99
CA GLY A 91 -20.37 27.46 5.58
C GLY A 91 -20.24 27.72 4.08
N SER A 92 -19.87 28.94 3.70
CA SER A 92 -19.62 29.35 2.31
C SER A 92 -18.18 29.11 1.81
N ALA A 93 -17.24 28.75 2.70
CA ALA A 93 -15.86 28.49 2.31
C ALA A 93 -15.74 27.09 1.68
N LEU A 94 -15.32 27.02 0.42
CA LEU A 94 -15.10 25.78 -0.33
C LEU A 94 -13.62 25.35 -0.26
N GLY A 95 -13.34 24.07 -0.48
CA GLY A 95 -11.95 23.57 -0.54
C GLY A 95 -11.32 23.32 0.83
N VAL A 96 -12.14 23.30 1.89
CA VAL A 96 -11.70 23.10 3.28
C VAL A 96 -12.35 21.84 3.86
N ARG A 97 -11.63 21.12 4.73
CA ARG A 97 -12.17 19.92 5.39
C ARG A 97 -13.23 20.33 6.40
N GLY A 98 -14.48 19.95 6.14
CA GLY A 98 -15.64 20.18 6.98
C GLY A 98 -15.99 18.99 7.87
N ARG A 99 -17.29 18.79 8.10
CA ARG A 99 -17.82 17.76 8.99
C ARG A 99 -17.53 16.35 8.47
N LEU A 100 -17.25 15.42 9.38
CA LEU A 100 -17.16 13.97 9.10
C LEU A 100 -18.51 13.43 8.58
N ARG A 101 -18.43 12.64 7.51
CA ARG A 101 -19.58 12.04 6.80
C ARG A 101 -19.55 10.52 6.85
N ARG A 102 -18.36 9.93 6.91
CA ARG A 102 -18.11 8.49 6.97
C ARG A 102 -16.82 8.22 7.74
#